data_AF-A0A2K0TEF4-F1
#
_entry.id   AF-A0A2K0TEF4-F1
#
_cell.length_a   1.000
_cell.length_b   1.000
_cell.length_c   1.000
_cell.angle_alpha   90.00
_cell.angle_beta   90.00
_cell.angle_gamma   90.00
#
_symmetry.space_group_name_H-M   'P 1'
#
loop_
_entity.id
_entity.type
_entity.pdbx_description
1 polymer ?
#
loop_
_entity_poly.entity_id
_entity_poly.type
_entity_poly.pdbx_seq_one_letter_code
_entity_poly.pdbx_strand_id
1 'polypeptide(L)'
;MSWGPVASQLCLLSQLKERSVGDKVRFLGCVISYDTSTACLALGHMYPPGTNETVLVDIELVLETIQPGLTQVGHWVNVVGYIVEEKSGTQQLSGTKASPRHVQALLIWPTGPLDIGRYEKSLEDAAARP
;
A
#
# COMPACT_ATOMS: atom_id res chain seq x y z
N MET A 1 -13.32 21.55 -15.78
CA MET A 1 -11.93 21.13 -15.53
C MET A 1 -11.62 21.39 -14.07
N SER A 2 -11.54 20.34 -13.24
CA SER A 2 -11.04 20.49 -11.87
C SER A 2 -9.52 20.63 -11.93
N TRP A 3 -8.98 21.81 -11.60
CA TRP A 3 -7.55 22.14 -11.60
C TRP A 3 -6.78 21.55 -10.40
N GLY A 4 -7.32 20.50 -9.79
CA GLY A 4 -6.75 19.88 -8.61
C GLY A 4 -5.94 18.62 -8.96
N PRO A 5 -4.99 18.23 -8.10
CA PRO A 5 -4.32 16.94 -8.23
C PRO A 5 -5.35 15.81 -8.23
N VAL A 6 -5.07 14.74 -8.98
CA VAL A 6 -5.95 13.57 -9.09
C VAL A 6 -6.32 13.05 -7.70
N ALA A 7 -7.61 12.75 -7.50
CA ALA A 7 -8.12 12.17 -6.27
C ALA A 7 -7.57 10.74 -6.12
N SER A 8 -7.17 10.36 -4.90
CA SER A 8 -6.73 8.99 -4.65
C SER A 8 -7.92 8.04 -4.60
N GLN A 9 -7.74 6.83 -5.13
CA GLN A 9 -8.73 5.76 -5.08
C GLN A 9 -8.50 4.90 -3.84
N LEU A 10 -9.50 4.83 -2.95
CA LEU A 10 -9.46 3.93 -1.79
C LEU A 10 -9.65 2.48 -2.27
N CYS A 11 -8.69 1.60 -1.99
CA CYS A 11 -8.74 0.20 -2.42
C CYS A 11 -8.10 -0.74 -1.40
N LEU A 12 -8.46 -2.02 -1.50
CA LEU A 12 -7.81 -3.10 -0.77
C LEU A 12 -6.41 -3.37 -1.32
N LEU A 13 -5.54 -3.96 -0.50
CA LEU A 13 -4.19 -4.34 -0.91
C LEU A 13 -4.21 -5.37 -2.04
N SER A 14 -5.18 -6.29 -2.02
CA SER A 14 -5.43 -7.28 -3.08
C SER A 14 -5.84 -6.67 -4.42
N GLN A 15 -6.57 -5.54 -4.38
CA GLN A 15 -7.00 -4.84 -5.59
C GLN A 15 -5.87 -4.04 -6.25
N LEU A 16 -4.74 -3.82 -5.58
CA LEU A 16 -3.60 -3.11 -6.17
C LEU A 16 -3.05 -3.81 -7.41
N LYS A 17 -3.24 -5.12 -7.53
CA LYS A 17 -2.83 -5.89 -8.71
C LYS A 17 -3.59 -5.49 -9.98
N GLU A 18 -4.82 -5.02 -9.83
CA GLU A 18 -5.71 -4.65 -10.94
C GLU A 18 -5.54 -3.18 -11.36
N ARG A 19 -4.83 -2.39 -10.56
CA ARG A 19 -4.59 -0.97 -10.81
C ARG A 19 -3.42 -0.76 -11.78
N SER A 20 -3.48 0.33 -12.52
CA SER A 20 -2.48 0.67 -13.54
C SER A 20 -1.34 1.49 -12.95
N VAL A 21 -0.17 1.42 -13.59
CA VAL A 21 0.94 2.32 -13.29
C VAL A 21 0.48 3.76 -13.50
N GLY A 22 0.83 4.64 -12.55
CA GLY A 22 0.39 6.04 -12.54
C GLY A 22 -0.92 6.28 -11.81
N ASP A 23 -1.66 5.25 -11.41
CA ASP A 23 -2.87 5.43 -10.60
C ASP A 23 -2.51 5.91 -9.19
N LYS A 24 -3.25 6.91 -8.72
CA LYS A 24 -3.14 7.40 -7.34
C LYS A 24 -4.02 6.54 -6.43
N VAL A 25 -3.39 5.80 -5.53
CA VAL A 25 -4.08 4.86 -4.63
C VAL A 25 -4.03 5.33 -3.20
N ARG A 26 -5.04 4.93 -2.43
CA ARG A 26 -5.09 4.99 -0.97
C ARG A 26 -5.43 3.61 -0.45
N PHE A 27 -4.59 3.07 0.43
CA PHE A 27 -4.83 1.76 1.01
C PHE A 27 -4.29 1.70 2.44
N LEU A 28 -4.69 0.65 3.14
CA LEU A 28 -4.22 0.31 4.47
C LEU A 28 -3.34 -0.94 4.38
N GLY A 29 -2.24 -0.98 5.11
CA GLY A 29 -1.40 -2.17 5.22
C GLY A 29 -0.73 -2.29 6.58
N CYS A 30 -0.43 -3.52 6.96
CA CYS A 30 0.37 -3.85 8.13
C CYS A 30 1.85 -3.92 7.73
N VAL A 31 2.73 -3.26 8.50
CA VAL A 31 4.17 -3.30 8.26
C VAL A 31 4.71 -4.69 8.55
N ILE A 32 5.29 -5.33 7.52
CA ILE A 32 5.96 -6.63 7.62
C ILE A 32 7.46 -6.44 7.80
N SER A 33 8.06 -5.52 7.05
CA SER A 33 9.48 -5.20 7.14
C SER A 33 9.77 -3.79 6.63
N TYR A 34 10.90 -3.24 7.06
CA TYR A 34 11.42 -1.97 6.60
C TYR A 34 12.90 -2.14 6.20
N ASP A 35 13.22 -1.77 4.96
CA ASP A 35 14.60 -1.69 4.48
C ASP A 35 15.07 -0.23 4.51
N THR A 36 16.01 0.06 5.40
CA THR A 36 16.58 1.39 5.59
C THR A 36 17.51 1.82 4.46
N SER A 37 18.05 0.87 3.68
CA SER A 37 18.98 1.17 2.59
C SER A 37 18.25 1.69 1.35
N THR A 38 17.03 1.19 1.13
CA THR A 38 16.17 1.54 -0.01
C THR A 38 14.99 2.42 0.37
N ALA A 39 14.84 2.75 1.66
CA ALA A 39 13.67 3.43 2.22
C ALA A 39 12.34 2.76 1.81
N CYS A 40 12.32 1.42 1.78
CA CYS A 40 11.15 0.66 1.32
C CYS A 40 10.48 -0.10 2.46
N LEU A 41 9.17 0.05 2.60
CA LEU A 41 8.31 -0.72 3.49
C LEU A 41 7.63 -1.85 2.72
N ALA A 42 7.73 -3.08 3.25
CA ALA A 42 6.85 -4.15 2.83
C ALA A 42 5.59 -4.10 3.69
N LEU A 43 4.46 -3.83 3.05
CA LEU A 43 3.15 -3.84 3.71
C LEU A 43 2.36 -5.04 3.23
N GLY A 44 1.62 -5.67 4.15
CA GLY A 44 0.70 -6.74 3.81
C GLY A 44 -0.63 -6.63 4.51
N HIS A 45 -1.62 -7.31 3.93
CA HIS A 45 -2.96 -7.43 4.46
C HIS A 45 -3.53 -8.76 3.99
N MET A 46 -3.97 -9.61 4.93
CA MET A 46 -4.53 -10.93 4.61
C MET A 46 -6.03 -10.84 4.30
N TYR A 47 -6.42 -9.92 3.40
CA TYR A 47 -7.80 -9.69 3.04
C TYR A 47 -8.02 -9.49 1.52
N PRO A 48 -9.00 -10.17 0.91
CA PRO A 48 -9.94 -11.15 1.51
C PRO A 48 -9.25 -12.41 2.11
N PRO A 49 -9.91 -13.16 3.00
CA PRO A 49 -9.32 -14.34 3.63
C PRO A 49 -8.77 -15.33 2.60
N GLY A 50 -7.54 -15.81 2.81
CA GLY A 50 -6.84 -16.69 1.87
C GLY A 50 -5.95 -15.94 0.86
N THR A 51 -6.03 -14.61 0.80
CA THR A 51 -5.03 -13.80 0.12
C THR A 51 -3.87 -13.46 1.06
N ASN A 52 -2.65 -13.46 0.54
CA ASN A 52 -1.46 -13.00 1.28
C ASN A 52 -0.75 -11.97 0.42
N GLU A 53 -1.40 -10.83 0.28
CA GLU A 53 -0.96 -9.78 -0.62
C GLU A 53 0.07 -8.91 0.06
N THR A 54 1.11 -8.59 -0.69
CA THR A 54 2.23 -7.76 -0.22
C THR A 54 2.51 -6.69 -1.26
N VAL A 55 2.75 -5.48 -0.80
CA VAL A 55 3.11 -4.32 -1.60
C VAL A 55 4.39 -3.72 -1.06
N LEU A 56 5.28 -3.30 -1.95
CA LEU A 56 6.48 -2.55 -1.62
C LEU A 56 6.17 -1.06 -1.75
N VAL A 57 6.43 -0.31 -0.68
CA VAL A 57 6.15 1.11 -0.60
C VAL A 57 7.45 1.86 -0.39
N ASP A 58 7.87 2.60 -1.41
CA ASP A 58 8.97 3.54 -1.34
C ASP A 58 8.51 4.78 -0.56
N ILE A 59 9.14 5.03 0.60
CA ILE A 59 8.81 6.15 1.48
C ILE A 59 9.86 7.26 1.45
N GLU A 60 10.80 7.25 0.49
CA GLU A 60 11.92 8.20 0.40
C GLU A 60 11.43 9.66 0.46
N LEU A 61 10.36 9.98 -0.28
CA LEU A 61 9.79 11.34 -0.35
C LEU A 61 9.17 11.84 0.95
N VAL A 62 8.85 10.95 1.90
CA VAL A 62 8.14 11.30 3.13
C VAL A 62 8.94 11.03 4.40
N LEU A 63 10.20 10.58 4.28
CA LEU A 63 11.08 10.21 5.40
C LEU A 63 11.18 11.29 6.48
N GLU A 64 11.28 12.56 6.10
CA GLU A 64 11.40 13.68 7.05
C GLU A 64 10.11 13.92 7.87
N THR A 65 8.98 13.39 7.41
CA THR A 65 7.65 13.62 7.99
C THR A 65 7.07 12.41 8.70
N ILE A 66 7.76 11.26 8.68
CA ILE A 66 7.25 10.04 9.30
C ILE A 66 7.24 10.17 10.82
N GLN A 67 6.17 9.66 11.43
CA GLN A 67 6.06 9.60 12.88
C GLN A 67 6.92 8.46 13.46
N PRO A 68 7.46 8.61 14.69
CA PRO A 68 8.15 7.51 15.36
C PRO A 68 7.27 6.26 15.46
N GLY A 69 7.86 5.08 15.20
CA GLY A 69 7.15 3.80 15.26
C GLY A 69 6.36 3.43 14.00
N LEU A 70 6.24 4.32 13.01
CA LEU A 70 5.52 4.04 11.76
C LEU A 70 6.15 2.88 10.98
N THR A 71 7.47 2.72 11.05
CA THR A 71 8.24 1.66 10.37
C THR A 71 8.34 0.37 11.19
N GLN A 72 7.69 0.31 12.36
CA GLN A 72 7.76 -0.86 13.23
C GLN A 72 6.85 -1.97 12.72
N VAL A 73 7.39 -3.19 12.67
CA VAL A 73 6.64 -4.40 12.29
C VAL A 73 5.38 -4.56 13.15
N GLY A 74 4.27 -4.90 12.49
CA GLY A 74 2.96 -5.06 13.13
C GLY A 74 2.11 -3.80 13.21
N HIS A 75 2.65 -2.63 12.84
CA HIS A 75 1.88 -1.38 12.82
C HIS A 75 1.02 -1.27 11.56
N TRP A 76 -0.21 -0.78 11.74
CA TRP A 76 -1.14 -0.52 10.64
C TRP A 76 -1.04 0.92 10.17
N VAL A 77 -0.69 1.09 8.90
CA VAL A 77 -0.45 2.40 8.29
C VAL A 77 -1.37 2.61 7.09
N ASN A 78 -1.85 3.85 6.97
CA ASN A 78 -2.50 4.32 5.75
C ASN A 78 -1.43 4.89 4.82
N VAL A 79 -1.53 4.58 3.53
CA VAL A 79 -0.65 5.08 2.50
C VAL A 79 -1.48 5.76 1.42
N VAL A 80 -1.03 6.92 0.96
CA VAL A 80 -1.44 7.51 -0.32
C VAL A 80 -0.20 7.60 -1.20
N GLY A 81 -0.28 7.07 -2.41
CA GLY A 81 0.85 7.01 -3.31
C GLY A 81 0.47 6.74 -4.75
N TYR A 82 1.46 6.73 -5.62
CA TYR A 82 1.30 6.34 -7.02
C TYR A 82 1.86 4.95 -7.25
N ILE A 83 1.17 4.15 -8.05
CA ILE A 83 1.71 2.88 -8.52
C ILE A 83 2.84 3.16 -9.51
N VAL A 84 3.99 2.56 -9.26
CA VAL A 84 5.18 2.69 -10.11
C VAL A 84 5.54 1.35 -10.71
N GLU A 85 6.27 1.39 -11.83
CA GLU A 85 6.84 0.17 -12.40
C GLU A 85 7.87 -0.43 -11.44
N GLU A 86 7.96 -1.77 -11.46
CA GLU A 86 9.02 -2.48 -10.76
C GLU A 86 10.37 -2.05 -11.38
N LYS A 87 11.27 -1.49 -10.56
CA LYS A 87 12.63 -1.15 -11.00
C LYS A 87 13.27 -2.45 -11.49
N SER A 88 13.58 -2.57 -12.78
CA SER A 88 13.90 -3.81 -13.51
C SER A 88 15.17 -4.58 -13.07
N GLY A 89 15.66 -4.40 -11.84
CA GLY A 89 16.94 -4.94 -11.34
C GLY A 89 16.84 -6.20 -10.47
N THR A 90 15.66 -6.57 -9.98
CA THR A 90 15.49 -7.80 -9.18
C THR A 90 15.13 -8.96 -10.08
N GLN A 91 16.09 -9.88 -10.26
CA GLN A 91 15.92 -11.11 -11.04
C GLN A 91 14.59 -11.80 -10.68
N GLN A 92 13.71 -11.94 -11.67
CA GLN A 92 12.59 -12.87 -11.59
C GLN A 92 13.16 -14.28 -11.39
N LEU A 93 13.11 -14.78 -10.16
CA LEU A 93 13.22 -16.21 -9.92
C LEU A 93 11.91 -16.83 -10.43
N SER A 94 12.01 -17.41 -11.61
CA SER A 94 11.00 -18.22 -12.26
C SER A 94 10.43 -19.25 -11.28
N GLY A 95 9.18 -19.05 -10.84
CA GLY A 95 8.47 -20.02 -10.00
C GLY A 95 7.54 -19.40 -8.98
N THR A 96 6.32 -19.05 -9.40
CA THR A 96 5.11 -19.21 -8.57
C THR A 96 4.88 -18.21 -7.43
N LYS A 97 5.01 -16.90 -7.66
CA LYS A 97 4.26 -15.83 -6.96
C LYS A 97 4.37 -14.53 -7.77
N ALA A 98 3.25 -13.85 -8.02
CA ALA A 98 3.26 -12.54 -8.70
C ALA A 98 4.18 -11.56 -7.94
N SER A 99 5.00 -10.78 -8.65
CA SER A 99 5.86 -9.79 -7.99
C SER A 99 5.01 -8.77 -7.22
N PRO A 100 5.46 -8.35 -6.02
CA PRO A 100 4.72 -7.37 -5.24
C PRO A 100 4.62 -6.06 -6.05
N ARG A 101 3.45 -5.42 -6.01
CA ARG A 101 3.27 -4.10 -6.61
C ARG A 101 4.15 -3.09 -5.88
N HIS A 102 4.63 -2.10 -6.62
CA HIS A 102 5.47 -1.02 -6.08
C HIS A 102 4.67 0.28 -6.05
N VAL A 103 4.79 1.01 -4.95
CA VAL A 103 4.08 2.28 -4.73
C VAL A 103 5.08 3.32 -4.23
N GLN A 104 5.12 4.49 -4.86
CA GLN A 104 5.79 5.66 -4.30
C GLN A 104 4.82 6.37 -3.36
N ALA A 105 5.15 6.43 -2.07
CA ALA A 105 4.35 7.14 -1.08
C ALA A 105 4.47 8.66 -1.23
N LEU A 106 3.32 9.33 -1.13
CA LEU A 106 3.19 10.79 -0.99
C LEU A 106 2.77 11.19 0.42
N LEU A 107 1.99 10.33 1.09
CA LEU A 107 1.55 10.51 2.47
C LEU A 107 1.51 9.14 3.15
N ILE A 108 1.99 9.08 4.39
CA ILE A 108 1.91 7.89 5.22
C ILE A 108 1.63 8.29 6.66
N TRP A 109 0.70 7.59 7.32
CA TRP A 109 0.34 7.88 8.71
C TRP A 109 -0.17 6.64 9.43
N PRO A 110 0.02 6.53 10.76
CA PRO A 110 -0.51 5.42 11.54
C PRO A 110 -2.03 5.54 11.65
N THR A 111 -2.69 4.40 11.76
CA THR A 111 -4.17 4.37 11.79
C THR A 111 -4.75 4.67 13.18
N GLY A 112 -3.94 4.62 14.24
CA GLY A 112 -4.42 4.68 15.61
C GLY A 112 -5.25 3.43 15.98
N PRO A 113 -6.18 3.53 16.94
CA PRO A 113 -7.11 2.44 17.25
C PRO A 113 -7.96 2.09 16.02
N LEU A 114 -7.69 0.95 15.41
CA LEU A 114 -8.34 0.49 14.19
C LEU A 114 -9.13 -0.79 14.46
N ASP A 115 -10.41 -0.77 14.11
CA ASP A 115 -11.21 -1.98 13.91
C ASP A 115 -11.05 -2.44 12.45
N ILE A 116 -10.19 -3.43 12.24
CA ILE A 116 -9.86 -3.97 10.92
C ILE A 116 -11.11 -4.56 10.25
N GLY A 117 -11.96 -5.26 11.00
CA GLY A 117 -13.17 -5.88 10.46
C GLY A 117 -14.18 -4.83 9.98
N ARG A 118 -14.31 -3.71 10.71
CA ARG A 118 -15.14 -2.58 10.26
C ARG A 118 -14.57 -1.91 9.01
N TYR A 119 -13.24 -1.78 8.92
CA TYR A 119 -12.58 -1.21 7.75
C TYR A 119 -12.80 -2.06 6.49
N GLU A 120 -12.57 -3.38 6.60
CA GLU A 120 -12.77 -4.35 5.52
C GLU A 120 -14.21 -4.31 5.01
N LYS A 121 -15.20 -4.39 5.91
CA LYS A 121 -16.62 -4.29 5.55
C LYS A 121 -16.99 -2.98 4.84
N SER A 122 -16.43 -1.86 5.31
CA SER A 122 -16.71 -0.55 4.70
C SER A 122 -16.18 -0.44 3.27
N LEU A 123 -15.05 -1.11 2.98
CA LEU A 123 -14.46 -1.17 1.65
C LEU A 123 -15.26 -2.06 0.70
N GLU A 124 -15.76 -3.19 1.19
CA GLU A 124 -16.66 -4.06 0.43
C GLU A 124 -17.98 -3.36 0.09
N ASP A 125 -18.60 -2.71 1.09
CA ASP A 125 -19.83 -1.94 0.90
C ASP A 125 -19.64 -0.79 -0.11
N ALA A 126 -18.45 -0.19 -0.14
CA ALA A 126 -18.11 0.86 -1.10
C ALA A 126 -17.88 0.30 -2.52
N ALA A 127 -17.28 -0.89 -2.65
CA ALA A 127 -17.09 -1.56 -3.93
C ALA A 127 -18.40 -2.14 -4.50
N ALA A 128 -19.35 -2.49 -3.64
CA ALA A 128 -20.66 -3.02 -4.02
C ALA A 128 -21.69 -1.93 -4.40
N ARG A 129 -21.36 -0.64 -4.23
CA ARG A 129 -22.26 0.46 -4.58
C ARG A 129 -22.14 0.77 -6.07
N PRO A 130 -23.25 0.72 -6.85
CA PRO A 130 -23.24 0.93 -8.30
C PRO A 130 -22.93 2.37 -8.70
#